data_AF-A0A3C0Z8I5-F1
#
_entry.id   AF-A0A3C0Z8I5-F1
#
_cell.length_a   1.000
_cell.length_b   1.000
_cell.length_c   1.000
_cell.angle_alpha   90.00
_cell.angle_beta   90.00
_cell.angle_gamma   90.00
#
_symmetry.space_group_name_H-M   'P 1'
#
loop_
_entity.id
_entity.type
_entity.pdbx_description
1 polymer ?
#
loop_
_entity_poly.entity_id
_entity_poly.type
_entity_poly.pdbx_seq_one_letter_code
_entity_poly.pdbx_strand_id
1 'polypeptide(L)' 'MENLERRDFIKTSAVVAGGAVLSSMPLSGAYAAGSDVIKVALVGCGGRGTGATFDALSSGMNIKVVALADAFKDN' A
#
# COMPACT_ATOMS: atom_id res chain seq x y z
N MET A 1 38.52 -38.36 -1.92
CA MET A 1 38.26 -37.00 -1.40
C MET A 1 38.15 -36.10 -2.61
N GLU A 2 36.95 -35.65 -2.95
CA GLU A 2 36.72 -34.83 -4.14
C GLU A 2 37.47 -33.51 -4.02
N ASN A 3 38.20 -33.16 -5.07
CA ASN A 3 39.01 -31.96 -5.13
C ASN A 3 38.08 -30.77 -5.41
N LEU A 4 37.74 -29.99 -4.39
CA LEU A 4 36.90 -28.80 -4.54
C LEU A 4 37.65 -27.75 -5.39
N GLU A 5 37.34 -27.71 -6.68
CA GLU A 5 37.88 -26.75 -7.62
C GLU A 5 37.49 -25.32 -7.20
N ARG A 6 38.49 -24.43 -7.05
CA ARG A 6 38.30 -23.00 -6.68
C ARG A 6 37.23 -22.30 -7.52
N ARG A 7 37.10 -22.71 -8.78
CA ARG A 7 36.14 -22.18 -9.74
C ARG A 7 34.69 -22.54 -9.40
N ASP A 8 34.44 -23.73 -8.87
CA ASP A 8 33.10 -24.15 -8.47
C ASP A 8 32.67 -23.50 -7.16
N PHE A 9 33.63 -23.26 -6.26
CA PHE A 9 33.41 -22.43 -5.08
C PHE A 9 33.02 -20.98 -5.45
N ILE A 10 33.74 -20.36 -6.41
CA ILE A 10 33.43 -19.00 -6.86
C ILE A 10 32.06 -18.94 -7.55
N LYS A 11 31.72 -19.91 -8.40
CA LYS A 11 30.40 -19.97 -9.04
C LYS A 11 29.28 -20.12 -8.01
N THR A 12 29.45 -21.03 -7.06
CA THR A 12 28.47 -21.26 -5.98
C THR A 12 28.30 -20.02 -5.12
N SER A 13 29.41 -19.38 -4.72
CA SER A 13 29.38 -18.15 -3.92
C SER A 13 28.74 -16.98 -4.67
N ALA A 14 28.99 -16.85 -5.98
CA ALA A 14 28.40 -15.81 -6.81
C ALA A 14 26.89 -15.98 -6.97
N VAL A 15 26.39 -17.22 -7.11
CA VAL A 15 24.94 -17.50 -7.18
C VAL A 15 24.26 -17.23 -5.84
N VAL A 16 24.87 -17.63 -4.73
CA VAL A 16 24.29 -17.40 -3.39
C VAL A 16 24.27 -15.91 -3.06
N ALA A 17 25.38 -15.19 -3.27
CA ALA A 17 25.45 -13.76 -3.04
C ALA A 17 24.53 -12.98 -4.00
N GLY A 18 24.48 -13.38 -5.28
CA GLY A 18 23.62 -12.79 -6.32
C GLY A 18 22.12 -13.01 -6.06
N GLY A 19 21.74 -14.20 -5.57
CA GLY A 19 20.36 -14.52 -5.19
C GLY A 19 19.92 -13.77 -3.92
N ALA A 20 20.82 -13.61 -2.94
CA ALA A 20 20.54 -12.86 -1.73
C ALA A 20 20.29 -11.36 -2.01
N VAL A 21 21.08 -10.73 -2.89
CA VAL A 21 20.86 -9.31 -3.24
C VAL A 21 19.58 -9.07 -4.02
N LEU A 22 19.17 -10.01 -4.88
CA LEU A 22 17.89 -9.94 -5.61
C LEU A 22 16.68 -10.15 -4.66
N SER A 23 16.83 -10.95 -3.61
CA SER A 23 15.76 -11.17 -2.61
C SER A 23 15.48 -9.93 -1.74
N SER A 24 16.47 -9.05 -1.57
CA SER A 24 16.35 -7.80 -0.81
C SER A 24 16.02 -6.58 -1.66
N MET A 25 15.97 -6.73 -2.99
CA MET A 25 15.63 -5.63 -3.89
C MET A 25 14.12 -5.39 -3.79
N PRO A 26 13.65 -4.20 -3.37
CA PRO A 26 12.22 -3.89 -3.39
C PRO A 26 11.76 -4.03 -4.84
N LEU A 27 10.86 -4.97 -5.09
CA LEU A 27 10.28 -5.18 -6.41
C LEU A 27 9.56 -3.89 -6.81
N SER A 28 10.17 -3.11 -7.70
CA SER A 28 9.60 -1.88 -8.25
C SER A 28 8.23 -2.21 -8.84
N GLY A 29 7.16 -1.78 -8.16
CA GLY A 29 5.78 -2.11 -8.51
C GLY A 29 4.98 -2.88 -7.46
N ALA A 30 5.57 -3.29 -6.34
CA ALA A 30 4.81 -3.93 -5.23
C ALA A 30 3.66 -3.06 -4.68
N TYR A 31 3.75 -1.74 -4.86
CA TYR A 31 2.71 -0.77 -4.48
C TYR A 31 1.70 -0.45 -5.59
N ALA A 32 1.90 -0.95 -6.82
CA ALA A 32 1.05 -0.60 -7.98
C ALA A 32 -0.32 -1.30 -7.98
N ALA A 33 -0.54 -2.29 -7.12
CA ALA A 33 -1.82 -2.99 -6.98
C ALA A 33 -2.73 -2.37 -5.90
N GLY A 34 -2.49 -1.13 -5.48
CA GLY A 34 -3.40 -0.40 -4.59
C GLY A 34 -4.69 -0.02 -5.30
N SER A 35 -5.84 -0.13 -4.63
CA SER A 35 -7.16 0.21 -5.20
C SER A 35 -7.39 1.72 -5.41
N ASP A 36 -6.39 2.55 -5.12
CA ASP A 36 -6.42 4.02 -5.17
C ASP A 36 -7.66 4.65 -4.50
N VAL A 37 -8.18 4.00 -3.45
CA VAL A 37 -9.37 4.46 -2.72
C VAL A 37 -8.96 5.47 -1.65
N ILE A 38 -9.51 6.67 -1.73
CA ILE A 38 -9.38 7.70 -0.69
C ILE A 38 -10.44 7.42 0.39
N LYS A 39 -9.98 7.00 1.56
CA LYS A 39 -10.86 6.76 2.71
C LYS A 39 -11.06 8.06 3.48
N VAL A 40 -12.31 8.46 3.66
CA VAL A 40 -12.68 9.68 4.38
C VAL A 40 -13.59 9.35 5.55
N ALA A 41 -13.47 10.14 6.62
CA ALA A 41 -14.37 10.10 7.76
C ALA A 41 -15.06 11.45 7.90
N LEU A 42 -16.36 11.44 8.18
CA LEU A 42 -17.14 12.65 8.46
C LEU A 42 -17.24 12.87 9.97
N VAL A 43 -16.92 14.09 10.42
CA VAL A 43 -17.17 14.56 11.78
C VAL A 43 -18.15 15.72 11.73
N GLY A 44 -19.30 15.57 12.39
CA GLY A 44 -20.44 16.48 12.29
C GLY A 44 -21.31 16.14 11.09
N CYS A 45 -22.38 15.39 11.32
CA CYS A 45 -23.34 14.90 10.32
C CYS A 45 -24.44 15.91 9.99
N GLY A 46 -24.34 17.15 10.47
CA GLY A 46 -25.25 18.24 10.13
C GLY A 46 -25.17 18.69 8.66
N GLY A 47 -26.00 19.68 8.29
CA GLY A 47 -26.20 20.07 6.88
C GLY A 47 -24.93 20.47 6.11
N ARG A 48 -23.95 21.10 6.78
CA ARG A 48 -22.65 21.43 6.15
C ARG A 48 -21.75 20.22 5.96
N GLY A 49 -21.67 19.32 6.94
CA GLY A 49 -20.83 18.12 6.85
C GLY A 49 -21.37 17.11 5.84
N THR A 50 -22.69 16.96 5.81
CA THR A 50 -23.38 16.19 4.76
C THR A 50 -23.13 16.80 3.37
N GLY A 51 -23.28 18.12 3.22
CA GLY A 51 -22.96 18.82 1.97
C GLY A 51 -21.51 18.62 1.51
N ALA A 52 -20.55 18.79 2.42
CA ALA A 52 -19.14 18.57 2.13
C ALA A 52 -18.83 17.12 1.71
N THR A 53 -19.53 16.15 2.29
CA THR A 53 -19.41 14.73 1.90
C THR A 53 -19.95 14.51 0.49
N PHE A 54 -21.07 15.14 0.13
CA PHE A 54 -21.59 15.08 -1.23
C PHE A 54 -20.68 15.77 -2.25
N ASP A 55 -20.10 16.93 -1.91
CA ASP A 55 -19.13 17.62 -2.76
C ASP A 55 -17.90 16.73 -3.00
N ALA A 56 -17.39 16.08 -1.94
CA ALA A 56 -16.28 15.14 -2.03
C ALA A 56 -16.64 13.92 -2.91
N LEU A 57 -17.80 13.30 -2.70
CA LEU A 57 -18.24 12.17 -3.53
C LEU A 57 -18.50 12.57 -5.00
N SER A 58 -18.84 13.84 -5.24
CA SER A 58 -19.07 14.38 -6.59
C SER A 58 -17.77 14.80 -7.29
N SER A 59 -16.62 14.73 -6.62
CA SER A 59 -15.35 15.20 -7.17
C SER A 59 -14.77 14.32 -8.28
N GLY A 60 -15.37 13.16 -8.56
CA GLY A 60 -14.86 12.17 -9.52
C GLY A 60 -13.67 11.35 -9.03
N MET A 61 -13.26 11.52 -7.76
CA MET A 61 -12.22 10.71 -7.13
C MET A 61 -12.82 9.41 -6.57
N ASN A 62 -11.99 8.37 -6.44
CA ASN A 62 -12.39 7.10 -5.84
C ASN A 62 -12.49 7.21 -4.30
N ILE A 63 -13.53 7.87 -3.82
CA ILE A 63 -13.73 8.16 -2.39
C ILE A 63 -14.63 7.10 -1.74
N LYS A 64 -14.25 6.68 -0.53
CA LYS A 64 -15.07 5.84 0.33
C LYS A 64 -15.21 6.46 1.72
N VAL A 65 -16.44 6.77 2.12
CA VAL A 65 -16.75 7.13 3.51
C VAL A 65 -16.66 5.87 4.37
N VAL A 66 -15.79 5.88 5.37
CA VAL A 66 -15.51 4.70 6.22
C VAL A 66 -15.93 4.88 7.67
N ALA A 67 -16.19 6.10 8.10
CA ALA A 67 -16.65 6.41 9.44
C ALA A 67 -17.49 7.69 9.44
N LEU A 68 -18.44 7.74 10.37
CA LEU A 68 -19.27 8.90 10.67
C LEU A 68 -19.20 9.12 12.18
N ALA A 69 -19.08 10.37 12.60
CA ALA A 69 -19.14 10.77 13.99
C ALA A 69 -19.94 12.06 14.12
N ASP A 70 -20.76 12.17 15.16
CA ASP A 70 -21.46 13.40 15.52
C ASP A 70 -21.39 13.61 17.04
N ALA A 71 -21.40 14.87 17.47
CA ALA A 71 -21.48 15.24 18.88
C ALA A 71 -22.88 14.99 19.45
N PHE A 72 -23.91 15.01 18.60
CA PHE A 72 -25.29 14.78 18.95
C PHE A 72 -25.73 13.41 18.45
N LYS A 73 -26.36 12.64 19.35
CA LYS A 73 -26.81 11.28 19.05
C LYS A 73 -27.96 11.23 18.05
N ASP A 74 -28.69 12.33 17.91
CA ASP A 74 -29.97 12.40 17.22
C ASP A 74 -29.86 12.89 15.77
N ASN A 75 -28.63 13.14 15.30
CA ASN A 75 -28.32 13.50 13.91
C ASN A 75 -28.13 12.25 13.03
#